data_AF-H0A9I0-F1
#
_entry.id   AF-H0A9I0-F1
#
_cell.length_a   1.000
_cell.length_b   1.000
_cell.length_c   1.000
_cell.angle_alpha   90.00
_cell.angle_beta   90.00
_cell.angle_gamma   90.00
#
_symmetry.space_group_name_H-M   'P 1'
#
loop_
_entity.id
_entity.type
_entity.pdbx_description
1 polymer ?
#
loop_
_entity_poly.entity_id
_entity_poly.type
_entity_poly.pdbx_seq_one_letter_code
_entity_poly.pdbx_strand_id
1 'polypeptide(L)'
;TRENFEEYMDDDLNTAKAKQALLSLAGEVNSRGEASDKVGDTLRELSMVLGIDVRPDVNSREASMAELLSDLRDNAREREDYEASDFIRDELERLGFEVEDSEEGSRWF
;
A
#
# COMPACT_ATOMS: atom_id res chain seq x y z
N THR A 1 -16.04 8.35 9.75
CA THR A 1 -14.61 8.56 9.41
C THR A 1 -14.36 9.92 8.76
N ARG A 2 -15.07 10.30 7.68
CA ARG A 2 -15.07 11.69 7.18
C ARG A 2 -15.72 12.68 8.14
N GLU A 3 -16.95 12.40 8.57
CA GLU A 3 -17.69 13.27 9.50
C GLU A 3 -16.87 13.60 10.76
N ASN A 4 -16.23 12.59 11.37
CA ASN A 4 -15.33 12.81 12.50
C ASN A 4 -14.14 13.71 12.14
N PHE A 5 -13.53 13.54 10.96
CA PHE A 5 -12.44 14.41 10.52
C PHE A 5 -12.91 15.86 10.40
N GLU A 6 -14.06 16.09 9.76
CA GLU A 6 -14.66 17.42 9.60
C GLU A 6 -15.01 18.04 10.96
N GLU A 7 -15.65 17.28 11.85
CA GLU A 7 -15.95 17.71 13.23
C GLU A 7 -14.70 18.13 14.00
N TYR A 8 -13.61 17.35 13.90
CA TYR A 8 -12.35 17.69 14.56
C TYR A 8 -11.64 18.89 13.93
N MET A 9 -11.80 19.10 12.64
CA MET A 9 -11.22 20.28 11.97
C MET A 9 -12.03 21.55 12.27
N ASP A 10 -13.35 21.43 12.42
CA ASP A 10 -14.22 22.54 12.83
C ASP A 10 -14.06 22.89 14.32
N ASP A 11 -13.66 21.92 15.16
CA ASP A 11 -13.28 22.11 16.56
C ASP A 11 -11.82 22.57 16.69
N ASP A 12 -11.57 23.88 16.50
CA ASP A 12 -10.27 24.53 16.71
C ASP A 12 -9.11 23.88 15.93
N LEU A 13 -9.39 23.39 14.70
CA LEU A 13 -8.41 22.71 13.85
C LEU A 13 -7.65 21.60 14.61
N ASN A 14 -8.38 20.72 15.30
CA ASN A 14 -7.81 19.64 16.11
C ASN A 14 -7.14 18.54 15.26
N THR A 15 -5.98 18.86 14.70
CA THR A 15 -5.19 18.00 13.82
C THR A 15 -4.78 16.68 14.47
N ALA A 16 -4.65 16.63 15.80
CA ALA A 16 -4.33 15.40 16.53
C ALA A 16 -5.47 14.36 16.38
N LYS A 17 -6.72 14.78 16.57
CA LYS A 17 -7.88 13.91 16.38
C LYS A 17 -8.17 13.69 14.89
N ALA A 18 -7.99 14.71 14.04
CA ALA A 18 -8.13 14.57 12.59
C ALA A 18 -7.17 13.49 12.03
N LYS A 19 -5.92 13.46 12.52
CA LYS A 19 -4.94 12.41 12.20
C LYS A 19 -5.41 11.01 12.64
N GLN A 20 -6.05 10.88 13.81
CA GLN A 20 -6.62 9.59 14.22
C GLN A 20 -7.70 9.11 13.25
N ALA A 21 -8.56 10.02 12.76
CA ALA A 21 -9.55 9.70 11.75
C ALA A 21 -8.91 9.24 10.42
N LEU A 22 -7.82 9.88 9.99
CA LEU A 22 -7.04 9.44 8.81
C LEU A 22 -6.42 8.04 9.01
N LEU A 23 -5.87 7.75 10.19
CA LEU A 23 -5.31 6.43 10.49
C LEU A 23 -6.39 5.34 10.50
N SER A 24 -7.60 5.65 10.98
CA SER A 24 -8.75 4.74 10.86
C SER A 24 -9.11 4.48 9.39
N LEU A 25 -9.14 5.52 8.53
CA LEU A 25 -9.34 5.34 7.09
C LEU A 25 -8.26 4.47 6.46
N ALA A 26 -6.99 4.67 6.81
CA ALA A 26 -5.88 3.85 6.31
C ALA A 26 -6.05 2.36 6.70
N GLY A 27 -6.49 2.08 7.93
CA GLY A 27 -6.82 0.71 8.36
C GLY A 27 -8.00 0.11 7.58
N GLU A 28 -9.02 0.92 7.27
CA GLU A 28 -10.14 0.49 6.42
C GLU A 28 -9.70 0.20 4.97
N VAL A 29 -8.74 0.97 4.43
CA VAL A 29 -8.15 0.69 3.10
C VAL A 29 -7.42 -0.65 3.13
N ASN A 30 -6.52 -0.83 4.10
CA ASN A 30 -5.69 -2.04 4.20
C ASN A 30 -6.53 -3.32 4.42
N SER A 31 -7.63 -3.23 5.16
CA SER A 31 -8.50 -4.39 5.42
C SER A 31 -9.38 -4.80 4.22
N ARG A 32 -9.60 -3.91 3.26
CA ARG A 32 -10.49 -4.14 2.11
C ARG A 32 -9.75 -4.47 0.81
N GLY A 33 -8.42 -4.31 0.76
CA GLY A 33 -7.62 -4.55 -0.44
C GLY A 33 -8.01 -3.66 -1.63
N GLU A 34 -7.82 -4.13 -2.87
CA GLU A 34 -8.11 -3.40 -4.12
C GLU A 34 -9.57 -2.93 -4.25
N ALA A 35 -10.51 -3.51 -3.49
CA ALA A 35 -11.93 -3.14 -3.52
C ALA A 35 -12.26 -1.80 -2.83
N SER A 36 -11.26 -1.02 -2.41
CA SER A 36 -11.41 0.13 -1.50
C SER A 36 -11.19 1.49 -2.16
N ASP A 37 -11.30 1.60 -3.48
CA ASP A 37 -11.02 2.85 -4.23
C ASP A 37 -11.66 4.09 -3.60
N LYS A 38 -12.94 4.02 -3.21
CA LYS A 38 -13.65 5.15 -2.58
C LYS A 38 -13.11 5.56 -1.21
N VAL A 39 -12.69 4.58 -0.40
CA VAL A 39 -12.11 4.85 0.94
C VAL A 39 -10.71 5.40 0.78
N GLY A 40 -9.93 4.85 -0.16
CA GLY A 40 -8.61 5.36 -0.54
C GLY A 40 -8.67 6.80 -1.07
N ASP A 41 -9.63 7.11 -1.94
CA ASP A 41 -9.85 8.46 -2.45
C ASP A 41 -10.21 9.43 -1.33
N THR A 42 -11.09 9.00 -0.40
CA THR A 42 -11.42 9.81 0.78
C THR A 42 -10.19 10.05 1.66
N LEU A 43 -9.34 9.03 1.87
CA LEU A 43 -8.10 9.18 2.62
C LEU A 43 -7.16 10.20 1.96
N ARG A 44 -6.96 10.11 0.64
CA ARG A 44 -6.12 11.05 -0.12
C ARG A 44 -6.67 12.47 -0.05
N GLU A 45 -7.97 12.64 -0.27
CA GLU A 45 -8.65 13.93 -0.22
C GLU A 45 -8.47 14.62 1.14
N LEU A 46 -8.76 13.92 2.23
CA LEU A 46 -8.68 14.50 3.58
C LEU A 46 -7.22 14.71 4.01
N SER A 47 -6.29 13.86 3.57
CA SER A 47 -4.85 14.05 3.82
C SER A 47 -4.33 15.34 3.18
N MET A 48 -4.80 15.71 2.00
CA MET A 48 -4.43 16.96 1.33
C MET A 48 -4.85 18.20 2.12
N VAL A 49 -5.94 18.16 2.89
CA VAL A 49 -6.36 19.27 3.78
C VAL A 49 -5.28 19.58 4.83
N LEU A 50 -4.56 18.56 5.29
CA LEU A 50 -3.43 18.69 6.21
C LEU A 50 -2.08 18.91 5.49
N GLY A 51 -2.09 19.06 4.17
CA GLY A 51 -0.86 19.18 3.36
C GLY A 51 -0.08 17.88 3.21
N ILE A 52 -0.72 16.72 3.43
CA ILE A 52 -0.11 15.40 3.29
C ILE A 52 -0.51 14.81 1.94
N ASP A 53 0.47 14.62 1.06
CA ASP A 53 0.27 14.03 -0.26
C ASP A 53 0.48 12.51 -0.19
N VAL A 54 -0.63 11.76 -0.11
CA VAL A 54 -0.61 10.30 -0.03
C VAL A 54 -0.58 9.72 -1.44
N ARG A 55 0.61 9.34 -1.89
CA ARG A 55 0.84 8.72 -3.20
C ARG A 55 1.55 7.38 -3.04
N PRO A 56 1.35 6.44 -3.98
CA PRO A 56 2.23 5.29 -4.07
C PRO A 56 3.67 5.74 -4.33
N ASP A 57 4.65 5.08 -3.70
CA ASP A 57 6.07 5.34 -3.94
C ASP A 57 6.55 4.83 -5.31
N VAL A 58 5.76 3.98 -5.97
CA VAL A 58 6.02 3.44 -7.30
C VAL A 58 4.97 3.88 -8.31
N ASN A 59 5.37 4.10 -9.56
CA ASN A 59 4.41 4.37 -10.63
C ASN A 59 3.76 3.08 -11.14
N SER A 60 2.67 3.21 -11.92
CA SER A 60 1.91 2.04 -12.38
C SER A 60 2.72 1.07 -13.23
N ARG A 61 3.74 1.53 -13.98
CA ARG A 61 4.59 0.63 -14.79
C ARG A 61 5.57 -0.15 -13.93
N GLU A 62 6.16 0.51 -12.94
CA GLU A 62 7.02 -0.14 -11.94
C GLU A 62 6.25 -1.19 -11.16
N ALA A 63 5.04 -0.84 -10.69
CA ALA A 63 4.14 -1.76 -10.00
C ALA A 63 3.80 -2.98 -10.86
N SER A 64 3.38 -2.79 -12.12
CA SER A 64 3.09 -3.92 -13.02
C SER A 64 4.31 -4.80 -13.31
N MET A 65 5.51 -4.23 -13.32
CA MET A 65 6.75 -5.00 -13.51
C MET A 65 7.10 -5.80 -12.26
N ALA A 66 7.00 -5.18 -11.08
CA ALA A 66 7.23 -5.86 -9.81
C ALA A 66 6.25 -7.03 -9.62
N GLU A 67 4.97 -6.82 -9.92
CA GLU A 67 3.94 -7.87 -9.90
C GLU A 67 4.32 -9.05 -10.82
N LEU A 68 4.68 -8.77 -12.07
CA LEU A 68 5.09 -9.80 -13.02
C LEU A 68 6.32 -10.59 -12.54
N LEU A 69 7.29 -9.92 -11.93
CA LEU A 69 8.47 -10.58 -11.37
C LEU A 69 8.12 -11.41 -10.14
N SER A 70 7.23 -10.91 -9.29
CA SER A 70 6.69 -11.65 -8.13
C SER A 70 6.00 -12.94 -8.58
N ASP A 71 5.14 -12.86 -9.60
CA ASP A 71 4.50 -14.04 -10.20
C ASP A 71 5.52 -15.05 -10.73
N LEU A 72 6.56 -14.58 -11.44
CA LEU A 72 7.62 -15.44 -11.96
C LEU A 72 8.41 -16.13 -10.85
N ARG A 73 8.63 -15.44 -9.73
CA ARG A 73 9.27 -16.01 -8.54
C ARG A 73 8.40 -17.10 -7.91
N ASP A 74 7.10 -16.86 -7.77
CA ASP A 74 6.17 -17.83 -7.19
C ASP A 74 6.11 -19.10 -8.06
N ASN A 75 6.03 -18.94 -9.39
CA ASN A 75 6.14 -20.05 -10.35
C ASN A 75 7.48 -20.79 -10.23
N ALA A 76 8.60 -20.09 -9.97
CA ALA A 76 9.91 -20.71 -9.76
C ALA A 76 9.95 -21.55 -8.47
N ARG A 77 9.31 -21.08 -7.39
CA ARG A 77 9.15 -21.87 -6.16
C ARG A 77 8.27 -23.10 -6.35
N GLU A 78 7.15 -22.97 -7.06
CA GLU A 78 6.25 -24.10 -7.33
C GLU A 78 6.94 -25.24 -8.08
N ARG A 79 7.91 -24.92 -8.95
CA ARG A 79 8.74 -25.90 -9.67
C ARG A 79 10.01 -26.32 -8.90
N GLU A 80 10.14 -25.93 -7.63
CA GLU A 80 11.30 -26.18 -6.76
C GLU A 80 12.63 -25.60 -7.29
N ASP A 81 12.57 -24.59 -8.15
CA ASP A 81 13.73 -23.86 -8.67
C ASP A 81 14.07 -22.68 -7.75
N TYR A 82 14.65 -23.02 -6.61
CA TYR A 82 14.98 -22.07 -5.55
C TYR A 82 16.04 -21.04 -5.99
N GLU A 83 16.97 -21.42 -6.88
CA GLU A 83 18.01 -20.51 -7.38
C GLU A 83 17.39 -19.37 -8.21
N ALA A 84 16.47 -19.68 -9.13
CA ALA A 84 15.76 -18.66 -9.89
C ALA A 84 14.85 -17.80 -8.99
N SER A 85 14.16 -18.42 -8.02
CA SER A 85 13.33 -17.69 -7.06
C SER A 85 14.14 -16.68 -6.24
N ASP A 86 15.28 -17.11 -5.69
CA ASP A 86 16.16 -16.25 -4.89
C ASP A 86 16.76 -15.13 -5.74
N PHE A 87 17.19 -15.44 -6.97
CA PHE A 87 17.69 -14.41 -7.90
C PHE A 87 16.65 -13.31 -8.17
N ILE A 88 15.39 -13.68 -8.39
CA ILE A 88 14.32 -12.70 -8.64
C ILE A 88 14.06 -11.85 -7.39
N ARG A 89 14.03 -12.45 -6.20
CA ARG A 89 13.89 -11.70 -4.93
C ARG A 89 15.01 -10.68 -4.80
N ASP A 90 16.25 -11.11 -4.96
CA ASP A 90 17.42 -10.27 -4.73
C ASP A 90 17.48 -9.11 -5.76
N GLU A 91 17.02 -9.33 -7.00
CA GLU A 91 16.90 -8.25 -7.99
C GLU A 91 15.76 -7.27 -7.70
N LEU A 92 14.61 -7.74 -7.18
CA LEU A 92 13.54 -6.87 -6.69
C LEU A 92 14.06 -5.98 -5.55
N GLU A 93 14.74 -6.57 -4.57
CA GLU A 93 15.38 -5.85 -3.46
C GLU A 93 16.42 -4.83 -3.95
N ARG A 94 17.23 -5.21 -4.95
CA ARG A 94 18.21 -4.29 -5.57
C ARG A 94 17.56 -3.11 -6.29
N LEU A 95 16.36 -3.30 -6.84
CA LEU A 95 15.56 -2.24 -7.45
C LEU A 95 14.82 -1.37 -6.42
N GLY A 96 14.88 -1.74 -5.14
CA GLY A 96 14.29 -0.99 -4.03
C GLY A 96 12.92 -1.47 -3.58
N PHE A 97 12.47 -2.64 -4.05
CA PHE A 97 11.24 -3.27 -3.59
C PHE A 97 11.51 -4.16 -2.38
N GLU A 98 10.67 -4.10 -1.36
CA GLU A 98 10.70 -5.08 -0.27
C GLU A 98 9.78 -6.23 -0.61
N VAL A 99 10.23 -7.49 -0.48
CA VAL A 99 9.44 -8.68 -0.78
C VAL A 99 9.12 -9.45 0.51
N GLU A 100 7.83 -9.66 0.78
CA GLU A 100 7.34 -10.41 1.94
C GLU A 100 6.54 -11.64 1.48
N ASP A 101 6.88 -12.81 2.01
CA ASP A 101 6.14 -14.04 1.75
C ASP A 101 4.89 -14.11 2.63
N SER A 102 3.74 -14.40 2.04
CA SER A 102 2.50 -14.65 2.77
C SER A 102 1.82 -15.96 2.34
N GLU A 103 0.86 -16.44 3.14
CA GLU A 103 0.07 -17.63 2.80
C GLU A 103 -0.78 -17.44 1.52
N GLU A 104 -1.07 -16.19 1.14
CA GLU A 104 -1.84 -15.84 -0.05
C GLU A 104 -0.97 -15.61 -1.30
N GLY A 105 0.35 -15.74 -1.18
CA GLY A 105 1.33 -15.41 -2.23
C GLY A 105 2.32 -14.35 -1.78
N SER A 106 3.26 -14.01 -2.65
CA SER A 106 4.29 -13.01 -2.35
C SER A 106 3.75 -11.60 -2.49
N ARG A 107 3.95 -10.77 -1.47
CA ARG A 107 3.63 -9.34 -1.49
C ARG A 107 4.90 -8.54 -1.66
N TRP A 108 4.79 -7.40 -2.32
CA TRP A 108 5.89 -6.46 -2.45
C TRP A 108 5.46 -5.05 -2.05
N PHE A 109 6.42 -4.24 -1.58
CA PHE A 109 6.24 -2.86 -1.14
C PHE A 109 7.23 -1.93 -1.81
#